data_AF-A0A380E4F7-F1
#
_entry.id   AF-A0A380E4F7-F1
#
_cell.length_a   1.000
_cell.length_b   1.000
_cell.length_c   1.000
_cell.angle_alpha   90.00
_cell.angle_beta   90.00
_cell.angle_gamma   90.00
#
_symmetry.space_group_name_H-M   'P 1'
#
loop_
_entity.id
_entity.type
_entity.pdbx_description
1 polymer ?
#
loop_
_entity_poly.entity_id
_entity_poly.type
_entity_poly.pdbx_seq_one_letter_code
_entity_poly.pdbx_strand_id
1 'polypeptide(L)'
;MKKDLEDVKHDGKLYYFSYKNQESVDIYNVVINATGAKSHLNELDQDDQLIKNLENRQIVQAHPMGGIQIIPETNQVISPRFGTLTNMIAIGQMTNGVNKLRNGVKMIVEQVAHTVSQLYDALESNEQQQRSDNQ
;
A
#
# COMPACT_ATOMS: atom_id res chain seq x y z
N MET A 1 -15.40 12.71 -18.25
CA MET A 1 -14.07 12.05 -18.34
C MET A 1 -14.25 10.78 -19.16
N LYS A 2 -13.52 10.62 -20.28
CA LYS A 2 -13.57 9.38 -21.07
C LYS A 2 -13.08 8.23 -20.19
N LYS A 3 -13.82 7.13 -20.17
CA LYS A 3 -13.49 5.92 -19.41
C LYS A 3 -12.82 4.90 -20.33
N ASP A 4 -12.25 3.86 -19.74
CA ASP A 4 -11.72 2.69 -20.47
C ASP A 4 -10.54 3.01 -21.41
N LEU A 5 -9.67 3.91 -20.96
CA LEU A 5 -8.34 4.08 -21.57
C LEU A 5 -7.59 2.75 -21.52
N GLU A 6 -7.17 2.26 -22.68
CA GLU A 6 -6.54 0.96 -22.83
C GLU A 6 -5.03 1.08 -22.99
N ASP A 7 -4.59 2.02 -23.83
CA ASP A 7 -3.18 2.19 -24.14
C ASP A 7 -2.84 3.67 -24.39
N VAL A 8 -1.59 4.02 -24.06
CA VAL A 8 -1.00 5.33 -24.30
C VAL A 8 0.35 5.14 -24.96
N LYS A 9 0.45 5.56 -26.22
CA LYS A 9 1.72 5.58 -26.97
C LYS A 9 2.26 6.99 -27.07
N HIS A 10 3.58 7.12 -27.12
CA HIS A 10 4.27 8.39 -27.34
C HIS A 10 5.31 8.21 -28.44
N ASP A 11 5.26 9.06 -29.47
CA ASP A 11 6.17 9.00 -30.62
C ASP A 11 7.39 9.93 -30.48
N GLY A 12 7.52 10.62 -29.34
CA GLY A 12 8.53 11.65 -29.10
C GLY A 12 8.00 13.08 -29.23
N LYS A 13 6.78 13.28 -29.75
CA LYS A 13 6.14 14.60 -29.89
C LYS A 13 4.71 14.64 -29.35
N LEU A 14 3.92 13.62 -29.64
CA LEU A 14 2.50 13.56 -29.33
C LEU A 14 2.17 12.27 -28.57
N TYR A 15 1.13 12.36 -27.75
CA TYR A 15 0.55 11.24 -27.04
C TYR A 15 -0.70 10.74 -27.78
N TYR A 16 -0.81 9.43 -27.90
CA TYR A 16 -1.85 8.72 -28.64
C TYR A 16 -2.62 7.83 -27.68
N PHE A 17 -3.88 8.15 -27.43
CA PHE A 17 -4.74 7.47 -26.45
C PHE A 17 -5.71 6.55 -27.18
N SER A 18 -5.65 5.25 -26.89
CA SER A 18 -6.57 4.24 -27.43
C SER A 18 -7.54 3.78 -26.34
N TYR A 19 -8.82 3.62 -26.69
CA TYR A 19 -9.87 3.24 -25.74
C TYR A 19 -10.55 1.96 -26.23
N LYS A 20 -10.94 1.07 -25.29
CA LYS A 20 -11.43 -0.29 -25.61
C LYS A 20 -12.57 -0.36 -26.63
N ASN A 21 -13.42 0.67 -26.69
CA ASN A 21 -14.62 0.73 -27.53
C ASN A 21 -14.55 1.85 -28.58
N GLN A 22 -13.35 2.31 -28.94
CA GLN A 22 -13.16 3.40 -29.90
C GLN A 22 -12.04 3.03 -30.88
N GLU A 23 -12.37 2.90 -32.18
CA GLU A 23 -11.35 2.68 -33.22
C GLU A 23 -10.47 3.92 -33.43
N SER A 24 -11.02 5.11 -33.20
CA SER A 24 -10.27 6.35 -33.33
C SER A 24 -9.40 6.61 -32.12
N VAL A 25 -8.21 7.14 -32.38
CA VAL A 25 -7.21 7.50 -31.37
C VAL A 25 -7.33 8.99 -31.08
N ASP A 26 -7.34 9.35 -29.80
CA ASP A 26 -7.27 10.75 -29.39
C ASP A 26 -5.79 11.18 -29.28
N ILE A 27 -5.47 12.38 -29.77
CA ILE A 27 -4.10 12.88 -29.84
C ILE A 27 -3.94 14.11 -28.94
N TYR A 28 -2.90 14.11 -28.12
CA TYR A 28 -2.60 15.18 -27.17
C TYR A 28 -1.15 15.62 -27.23
N ASN A 29 -0.90 16.92 -27.05
CA ASN A 29 0.46 17.45 -26.93
C ASN A 29 1.04 17.28 -25.52
N VAL A 30 0.20 17.36 -24.50
CA VAL A 30 0.60 17.30 -23.09
C VAL A 30 -0.38 16.41 -22.35
N VAL A 31 0.16 15.53 -21.50
CA VAL A 31 -0.60 14.62 -20.66
C VAL A 31 -0.18 14.82 -19.21
N ILE A 32 -1.16 14.99 -18.33
CA ILE A 32 -0.97 15.04 -16.88
C ILE A 32 -1.63 13.79 -16.30
N ASN A 33 -0.85 12.90 -15.69
CA ASN A 33 -1.40 11.79 -14.96
C ASN A 33 -1.90 12.26 -13.57
N ALA A 34 -3.22 12.31 -13.41
CA ALA A 34 -3.89 12.68 -12.17
C ALA A 34 -4.79 11.55 -11.63
N THR A 35 -4.48 10.28 -11.93
CA THR A 35 -5.29 9.13 -11.50
C THR A 35 -5.08 8.74 -10.04
N GLY A 36 -4.15 9.40 -9.33
CA GLY A 36 -3.76 9.05 -7.97
C GLY A 36 -2.73 7.92 -7.91
N ALA A 37 -2.41 7.48 -6.69
CA ALA A 37 -1.46 6.40 -6.46
C ALA A 37 -2.09 5.02 -6.76
N LYS A 38 -1.23 4.04 -7.06
CA LYS A 38 -1.64 2.63 -7.19
C LYS A 38 -2.32 2.16 -5.92
N SER A 39 -3.43 1.46 -6.09
CA SER A 39 -4.32 1.11 -4.98
C SER A 39 -4.22 -0.36 -4.60
N HIS A 40 -3.84 -1.24 -5.52
CA HIS A 40 -3.73 -2.69 -5.28
C HIS A 40 -2.30 -3.19 -5.43
N LEU A 41 -1.95 -4.25 -4.70
CA LEU A 41 -0.61 -4.85 -4.77
C LEU A 41 -0.29 -5.43 -6.17
N ASN A 42 -1.30 -5.88 -6.91
CA ASN A 42 -1.14 -6.37 -8.28
C ASN A 42 -0.89 -5.27 -9.33
N GLU A 43 -1.08 -3.99 -8.97
CA GLU A 43 -0.77 -2.82 -9.81
C GLU A 43 0.69 -2.36 -9.64
N LEU A 44 1.40 -2.92 -8.65
CA LEU A 44 2.80 -2.60 -8.35
C LEU A 44 3.74 -3.08 -9.47
N ASP A 45 4.71 -2.25 -9.86
CA ASP A 45 5.63 -2.53 -10.96
C ASP A 45 7.06 -2.82 -10.45
N GLN A 46 8.07 -2.59 -11.29
CA GLN A 46 9.46 -2.84 -10.93
C GLN A 46 10.03 -1.86 -9.90
N ASP A 47 9.40 -0.71 -9.68
CA ASP A 47 9.86 0.23 -8.66
C ASP A 47 9.38 -0.18 -7.26
N ASP A 48 8.40 -1.09 -7.19
CA ASP A 48 7.71 -1.52 -5.97
C ASP A 48 8.19 -2.91 -5.46
N GLN A 49 9.39 -3.34 -5.86
CA GLN A 49 9.88 -4.71 -5.66
C GLN A 49 9.94 -5.18 -4.21
N LEU A 50 10.17 -4.28 -3.26
CA LEU A 50 10.18 -4.63 -1.84
C LEU A 50 8.82 -5.24 -1.44
N ILE A 51 7.73 -4.56 -1.77
CA ILE A 51 6.38 -5.00 -1.38
C ILE A 51 6.00 -6.28 -2.13
N LYS A 52 6.33 -6.38 -3.42
CA LYS A 52 6.09 -7.59 -4.21
C LYS A 52 6.84 -8.79 -3.63
N ASN A 53 8.08 -8.59 -3.17
CA ASN A 53 8.85 -9.65 -2.52
C ASN A 53 8.25 -10.06 -1.17
N LEU A 54 7.71 -9.12 -0.39
CA LEU A 54 7.00 -9.43 0.84
C LEU A 54 5.72 -10.24 0.56
N GLU A 55 4.96 -9.87 -0.48
CA GLU A 55 3.75 -10.61 -0.89
C GLU A 55 4.11 -12.01 -1.39
N ASN A 56 5.10 -12.13 -2.27
CA ASN A 56 5.58 -13.42 -2.80
C ASN A 56 6.08 -14.36 -1.71
N ARG A 57 6.61 -13.83 -0.61
CA ARG A 57 7.05 -14.60 0.57
C ARG A 57 5.93 -14.84 1.59
N GLN A 58 4.71 -14.42 1.28
CA GLN A 58 3.53 -14.48 2.15
C GLN A 58 3.75 -13.77 3.49
N ILE A 59 4.57 -12.72 3.50
CA ILE A 59 4.79 -11.85 4.67
C ILE A 59 3.65 -10.83 4.77
N VAL A 60 3.18 -10.32 3.63
CA VAL A 60 2.01 -9.43 3.54
C VAL A 60 0.92 -10.06 2.67
N GLN A 61 -0.32 -9.65 2.89
CA GLN A 61 -1.48 -10.05 2.07
C GLN A 61 -2.17 -8.82 1.50
N ALA A 62 -2.60 -8.89 0.24
CA ALA A 62 -3.45 -7.85 -0.35
C ALA A 62 -4.85 -7.83 0.29
N HIS A 63 -5.36 -6.65 0.63
CA HIS A 63 -6.76 -6.48 1.01
C HIS A 63 -7.65 -6.37 -0.25
N PRO A 64 -8.86 -6.96 -0.29
CA PRO A 64 -9.73 -6.93 -1.49
C PRO A 64 -10.10 -5.52 -1.99
N MET A 65 -10.03 -4.52 -1.12
CA MET A 65 -10.28 -3.12 -1.45
C MET A 65 -9.01 -2.29 -1.69
N GLY A 66 -7.85 -2.92 -1.80
CA GLY A 66 -6.56 -2.27 -2.05
C GLY A 66 -5.61 -2.23 -0.84
N GLY A 67 -4.32 -2.12 -1.08
CA GLY A 67 -3.29 -2.10 -0.05
C GLY A 67 -3.08 -3.45 0.64
N ILE A 68 -2.38 -3.41 1.78
CA ILE A 68 -2.03 -4.53 2.65
C ILE A 68 -3.12 -4.72 3.70
N GLN A 69 -3.43 -5.98 3.99
CA GLN A 69 -4.29 -6.39 5.09
C GLN A 69 -3.60 -6.10 6.43
N ILE A 70 -4.28 -5.33 7.28
CA ILE A 70 -3.84 -4.99 8.63
C ILE A 70 -4.98 -5.20 9.65
N ILE A 71 -4.65 -5.18 10.93
CA ILE A 71 -5.60 -4.97 12.02
C ILE A 71 -5.89 -3.46 12.11
N PRO A 72 -7.15 -3.00 11.92
CA PRO A 72 -7.47 -1.57 11.85
C PRO A 72 -7.08 -0.77 13.10
N GLU A 73 -7.17 -1.37 14.29
CA GLU A 73 -6.93 -0.72 15.57
C GLU A 73 -5.44 -0.52 15.87
N THR A 74 -4.59 -1.46 15.43
CA THR A 74 -3.16 -1.49 15.76
C THR A 74 -2.25 -1.24 14.56
N ASN A 75 -2.79 -1.23 13.34
CA ASN A 75 -2.06 -1.18 12.07
C ASN A 75 -1.05 -2.32 11.86
N GLN A 76 -1.15 -3.40 12.66
CA GLN A 76 -0.29 -4.56 12.54
C GLN A 76 -0.63 -5.34 11.26
N VAL A 77 0.41 -5.75 10.54
CA VAL A 77 0.29 -6.51 9.30
C VAL A 77 -0.23 -7.92 9.58
N ILE A 78 -1.20 -8.37 8.78
CA ILE A 78 -1.66 -9.75 8.78
C ILE A 78 -0.87 -10.53 7.71
N SER A 79 -0.05 -11.47 8.18
CA SER A 79 0.71 -12.40 7.33
C SER A 79 -0.06 -13.70 7.15
N PRO A 80 -0.26 -14.17 5.90
CA PRO A 80 -0.80 -15.51 5.64
C PRO A 80 0.08 -16.63 6.21
N ARG A 81 1.40 -16.38 6.32
CA ARG A 81 2.37 -17.37 6.78
C ARG A 81 2.58 -17.38 8.29
N PHE A 82 2.55 -16.21 8.93
CA PHE A 82 2.94 -16.04 10.33
C PHE A 82 1.82 -15.54 11.25
N GLY A 83 0.61 -15.32 10.71
CA GLY A 83 -0.47 -14.68 11.44
C GLY A 83 -0.21 -13.18 11.62
N THR A 84 -0.68 -12.60 12.72
CA THR A 84 -0.46 -11.18 13.00
C THR A 84 0.99 -10.91 13.36
N LEU A 85 1.66 -10.07 12.57
CA LEU A 85 3.02 -9.61 12.83
C LEU A 85 2.99 -8.43 13.80
N THR A 86 3.23 -8.70 15.08
CA THR A 86 3.09 -7.69 16.15
C THR A 86 4.06 -6.51 16.02
N ASN A 87 5.23 -6.74 15.42
CA ASN A 87 6.29 -5.74 15.22
C ASN A 87 6.39 -5.25 13.78
N MET A 88 5.40 -5.53 12.93
CA MET A 88 5.33 -5.02 11.56
C MET A 88 4.07 -4.20 11.38
N ILE A 89 4.24 -2.92 11.10
CA ILE A 89 3.15 -1.94 11.03
C ILE A 89 3.13 -1.32 9.64
N ALA A 90 1.95 -1.26 9.03
CA ALA A 90 1.73 -0.56 7.76
C ALA A 90 0.77 0.61 7.98
N ILE A 91 1.07 1.78 7.40
CA ILE A 91 0.30 3.02 7.58
C ILE A 91 0.16 3.72 6.22
N GLY A 92 -0.82 4.61 6.10
CA GLY A 92 -0.98 5.50 4.95
C GLY A 92 -1.55 4.78 3.74
N GLN A 93 -1.08 5.15 2.55
CA GLN A 93 -1.64 4.66 1.27
C GLN A 93 -1.58 3.13 1.14
N MET A 94 -0.60 2.50 1.78
CA MET A 94 -0.46 1.05 1.82
C MET A 94 -1.59 0.34 2.57
N THR A 95 -2.43 1.05 3.33
CA THR A 95 -3.56 0.47 4.10
C THR A 95 -4.91 0.92 3.60
N ASN A 96 -4.96 1.58 2.43
CA ASN A 96 -6.15 2.25 1.90
C ASN A 96 -7.38 1.35 1.81
N GLY A 97 -7.26 0.04 1.57
CA GLY A 97 -8.42 -0.84 1.52
C GLY A 97 -9.05 -1.07 2.88
N VAL A 98 -8.25 -1.21 3.93
CA VAL A 98 -8.74 -1.34 5.31
C VAL A 98 -9.23 0.02 5.83
N ASN A 99 -8.48 1.08 5.56
CA ASN A 99 -8.75 2.44 6.02
C ASN A 99 -9.58 3.27 5.02
N LYS A 100 -10.28 2.66 4.07
CA LYS A 100 -10.93 3.34 2.93
C LYS A 100 -11.86 4.50 3.32
N LEU A 101 -12.53 4.39 4.46
CA LEU A 101 -13.45 5.40 5.00
C LEU A 101 -12.80 6.32 6.04
N ARG A 102 -11.48 6.20 6.21
CA ARG A 102 -10.67 6.63 7.34
C ARG A 102 -9.36 7.29 6.87
N ASN A 103 -9.38 7.90 5.68
CA ASN A 103 -8.20 8.47 4.98
C ASN A 103 -7.89 9.94 5.35
N GLY A 104 -8.35 10.43 6.50
CA GLY A 104 -8.07 11.81 6.94
C GLY A 104 -6.64 11.96 7.45
N VAL A 105 -5.97 13.07 7.16
CA VAL A 105 -4.61 13.37 7.70
C VAL A 105 -4.56 13.23 9.23
N LYS A 106 -5.65 13.61 9.92
CA LYS A 106 -5.79 13.45 11.38
C LYS A 106 -5.63 12.00 11.83
N MET A 107 -6.17 11.05 11.06
CA MET A 107 -6.05 9.64 11.38
C MET A 107 -4.63 9.11 11.24
N ILE A 108 -3.88 9.58 10.24
CA ILE A 108 -2.47 9.20 10.10
C ILE A 108 -1.68 9.66 11.35
N VAL A 109 -1.96 10.86 11.86
CA VAL A 109 -1.31 11.36 13.09
C VAL A 109 -1.65 10.48 14.29
N GLU A 110 -2.92 10.12 14.47
CA GLU A 110 -3.36 9.24 15.56
C GLU A 110 -2.74 7.84 15.44
N GLN A 111 -2.71 7.28 14.23
CA GLN A 111 -2.07 5.98 13.94
C GLN A 111 -0.58 6.01 14.26
N VAL A 112 0.15 7.06 13.86
CA VAL A 112 1.58 7.20 14.14
C VAL A 112 1.84 7.33 15.64
N ALA A 113 1.06 8.13 16.36
CA ALA A 113 1.21 8.27 17.81
C ALA A 113 1.02 6.92 18.54
N HIS A 114 -0.01 6.16 18.14
CA HIS A 114 -0.26 4.82 18.68
C HIS A 114 0.89 3.85 18.36
N THR A 115 1.37 3.84 17.12
CA THR A 115 2.48 3.00 16.68
C THR A 115 3.77 3.25 17.45
N VAL A 116 4.08 4.52 17.76
CA VAL A 116 5.26 4.84 18.58
C VAL A 116 5.11 4.29 20.00
N SER A 117 3.92 4.38 20.60
CA SER A 117 3.66 3.78 21.92
C SER A 117 3.89 2.27 21.89
N GLN A 118 3.34 1.59 20.88
CA GLN A 118 3.51 0.13 20.72
C GLN A 118 4.97 -0.28 20.52
N LEU A 119 5.78 0.57 19.86
CA LEU A 119 7.21 0.31 19.72
C LEU A 119 7.92 0.35 21.07
N TYR A 120 7.62 1.33 21.92
CA TYR A 120 8.18 1.38 23.28
C TYR A 120 7.77 0.16 24.11
N ASP A 121 6.49 -0.19 24.09
CA ASP A 121 5.98 -1.38 24.80
C ASP A 121 6.71 -2.65 24.34
N ALA A 122 6.94 -2.81 23.03
CA ALA A 122 7.64 -3.96 22.47
C ALA A 122 9.12 -3.99 22.87
N LEU A 123 9.79 -2.84 22.93
CA LEU A 123 11.18 -2.74 23.38
C LEU A 123 11.31 -3.11 24.86
N GLU A 124 10.46 -2.57 25.73
CA GLU A 124 10.45 -2.90 27.16
C GLU A 124 10.18 -4.39 27.40
N SER A 125 9.23 -4.97 26.65
CA SER A 125 8.92 -6.40 26.70
C SER A 125 10.14 -7.27 26.36
N ASN A 126 10.85 -6.91 25.29
CA ASN A 126 12.04 -7.63 24.83
C ASN A 126 13.19 -7.52 25.85
N GLU A 127 13.39 -6.34 26.46
CA GLU A 127 14.39 -6.15 27.51
C GLU A 127 14.10 -7.01 28.76
N GLN A 128 12.83 -7.13 29.15
CA GLN A 128 12.41 -7.98 30.27
C GLN A 128 12.64 -9.46 29.97
N GLN A 129 12.30 -9.93 28.76
CA GLN A 129 12.58 -11.30 28.32
C GLN A 129 14.07 -11.62 28.30
N GLN A 130 14.90 -10.71 27.79
CA GLN A 130 16.36 -10.90 27.79
C GLN A 130 16.95 -10.95 29.19
N ARG A 131 16.36 -10.25 30.17
CA ARG A 131 16.79 -10.32 31.57
C ARG A 131 16.36 -11.62 32.25
N SER A 132 15.18 -12.16 31.92
CA SER A 132 14.75 -13.46 32.46
C SER A 132 15.51 -14.63 31.87
N ASP A 133 15.94 -14.55 30.61
CA ASP A 133 16.69 -15.65 29.95
C ASP A 133 18.16 -15.72 30.40
N ASN A 134 18.68 -14.67 31.06
CA ASN A 134 20.05 -14.58 31.57
C ASN A 134 20.16 -14.79 33.10
N GLN A 135 19.08 -15.21 33.76
CA GLN A 135 19.04 -15.60 35.19
C GLN A 135 18.83 -17.11 35.32
#